data_AF-A0A813D2N0-F1
#
_entry.id   AF-A0A813D2N0-F1
#
_cell.length_a   1.000
_cell.length_b   1.000
_cell.length_c   1.000
_cell.angle_alpha   90.00
_cell.angle_beta   90.00
_cell.angle_gamma   90.00
#
_symmetry.space_group_name_H-M   'P 1'
#
loop_
_entity.id
_entity.type
_entity.pdbx_description
1 polymer ?
#
loop_
_entity_poly.entity_id
_entity_poly.type
_entity_poly.pdbx_seq_one_letter_code
_entity_poly.pdbx_strand_id
1 'polypeptide(L)'
;ASKKATRVALRAQESYKAMGSDRPKSGPTLVSPSVVERLRSVSQVLDTCQQDMYDEFWEGLSTYPSVLRGYIPLFSYYTDSAYPSREPGSADEQLRLALKYEVGSLTRSLHSFDLGIEKRSIRDVEKAFAEMSLSYDRYLKAGNLYAGYDPVTSTTVFYEGIEDSRLVYTPLSLEQPRIRDEVLVIQGPDKGKVGQVIWLGKQGPDFDDPGKITTATVKLSPNPILSG
;
A
#
# COMPACT_ATOMS: atom_id res chain seq x y z
N ALA A 1 -24.28 24.07 1.45
CA ALA A 1 -24.04 22.61 1.51
C ALA A 1 -25.37 21.88 1.68
N SER A 2 -25.62 20.80 0.93
CA SER A 2 -26.88 20.04 0.99
C SER A 2 -27.07 19.37 2.35
N LYS A 3 -28.30 19.41 2.91
CA LYS A 3 -28.67 18.71 4.17
C LYS A 3 -28.25 17.23 4.17
N LYS A 4 -28.15 16.62 2.99
CA LYS A 4 -27.70 15.23 2.81
C LYS A 4 -26.20 15.07 3.08
N ALA A 5 -25.37 16.01 2.62
CA ALA A 5 -23.93 16.02 2.88
C ALA A 5 -23.62 16.20 4.37
N THR A 6 -24.36 17.08 5.06
CA THR A 6 -24.24 17.27 6.51
C THR A 6 -24.60 16.00 7.28
N ARG A 7 -25.62 15.26 6.85
CA ARG A 7 -26.06 14.01 7.49
C ARG A 7 -25.08 12.86 7.27
N VAL A 8 -24.42 12.82 6.10
CA VAL A 8 -23.35 11.86 5.80
C VAL A 8 -22.11 12.17 6.63
N ALA A 9 -21.71 13.45 6.74
CA ALA A 9 -20.60 13.87 7.59
C ALA A 9 -20.86 13.54 9.07
N LEU A 10 -22.09 13.73 9.56
CA LEU A 10 -22.47 13.38 10.94
C LEU A 10 -22.38 11.87 11.18
N ARG A 11 -22.89 11.05 10.26
CA ARG A 11 -22.76 9.58 10.35
C ARG A 11 -21.30 9.13 10.29
N ALA A 12 -20.47 9.74 9.43
CA ALA A 12 -19.04 9.46 9.38
C ALA A 12 -18.36 9.79 10.73
N GLN A 13 -18.74 10.92 11.33
CA GLN A 13 -18.21 11.35 12.64
C GLN A 13 -18.70 10.46 13.80
N GLU A 14 -19.93 9.96 13.75
CA GLU A 14 -20.48 9.01 14.72
C GLU A 14 -19.82 7.63 14.60
N SER A 15 -19.65 7.11 13.38
CA SER A 15 -18.88 5.89 13.12
C SER A 15 -17.42 6.03 13.58
N TYR A 16 -16.79 7.18 13.31
CA TYR A 16 -15.43 7.49 13.77
C TYR A 16 -15.31 7.45 15.30
N LYS A 17 -16.27 8.04 16.02
CA LYS A 17 -16.31 8.01 17.49
C LYS A 17 -16.56 6.60 18.05
N ALA A 18 -17.41 5.81 17.39
CA ALA A 18 -17.71 4.43 17.80
C ALA A 18 -16.54 3.46 17.52
N MET A 19 -15.72 3.74 16.51
CA MET A 19 -14.54 2.93 16.16
C MET A 19 -13.29 3.35 16.94
N GLY A 20 -13.20 4.62 17.36
CA GLY A 20 -12.12 5.13 18.21
C GLY A 20 -12.05 4.50 19.61
N SER A 21 -13.10 3.82 20.06
CA SER A 21 -13.12 3.08 21.34
C SER A 21 -12.53 1.66 21.25
N ASP A 22 -12.32 1.15 20.04
CA ASP A 22 -11.79 -0.20 19.79
C ASP A 22 -10.39 -0.15 19.18
N ARG A 23 -9.55 0.75 19.72
CA ARG A 23 -8.10 0.67 19.47
C ARG A 23 -7.66 -0.73 19.89
N PRO A 24 -6.97 -1.51 19.04
CA PRO A 24 -6.37 -2.75 19.50
C PRO A 24 -5.52 -2.41 20.73
N LYS A 25 -5.89 -2.99 21.89
CA LYS A 25 -5.23 -2.74 23.19
C LYS A 25 -3.77 -3.21 23.24
N SER A 26 -3.23 -3.63 22.10
CA SER A 26 -1.88 -4.14 21.95
C SER A 26 -1.43 -3.94 20.50
N GLY A 27 -0.93 -2.75 20.17
CA GLY A 27 0.32 -2.73 19.39
C GLY A 27 1.41 -3.40 20.23
N PRO A 28 2.50 -3.92 19.66
CA PRO A 28 3.53 -4.58 20.44
C PRO A 28 4.14 -3.56 21.41
N THR A 29 3.69 -3.59 22.66
CA THR A 29 4.21 -2.80 23.80
C THR A 29 5.70 -3.08 24.05
N LEU A 30 6.24 -4.07 23.37
CA LEU A 30 7.61 -4.57 23.46
C LEU A 30 8.59 -3.89 22.48
N VAL A 31 8.12 -3.06 21.54
CA VAL A 31 9.00 -2.40 20.57
C VAL A 31 9.04 -0.88 20.79
N SER A 32 10.26 -0.32 20.78
CA SER A 32 10.46 1.13 20.93
C SER A 32 9.70 1.92 19.84
N PRO A 33 9.03 3.04 20.20
CA PRO A 33 8.41 3.93 19.22
C PRO A 33 9.36 4.39 18.11
N SER A 34 10.64 4.60 18.44
CA SER A 34 11.66 5.01 17.45
C SER A 34 11.89 3.97 16.35
N VAL A 35 11.71 2.68 16.64
CA VAL A 35 11.81 1.60 15.64
C VAL A 35 10.59 1.65 14.72
N VAL A 36 9.41 1.85 15.28
CA VAL A 36 8.16 1.99 14.53
C VAL A 36 8.20 3.20 13.59
N GLU A 37 8.64 4.36 14.09
CA GLU A 37 8.81 5.58 13.29
C GLU A 37 9.80 5.38 12.14
N ARG A 38 10.92 4.72 12.42
CA ARG A 38 11.96 4.46 11.43
C ARG A 38 11.56 3.38 10.41
N LEU A 39 10.68 2.44 10.76
CA LEU A 39 10.05 1.56 9.78
C LEU A 39 9.09 2.34 8.88
N ARG A 40 8.29 3.23 9.45
CA ARG A 40 7.35 4.07 8.69
C ARG A 40 8.06 5.03 7.74
N SER A 41 9.24 5.55 8.11
CA SER A 41 9.99 6.49 7.27
C SER A 41 10.47 5.87 5.95
N VAL A 42 10.42 4.53 5.81
CA VAL A 42 10.67 3.87 4.52
C VAL A 42 9.68 4.35 3.45
N SER A 43 8.45 4.75 3.81
CA SER A 43 7.51 5.30 2.83
C SER A 43 8.05 6.55 2.14
N GLN A 44 8.75 7.44 2.88
CA GLN A 44 9.35 8.65 2.31
C GLN A 44 10.46 8.30 1.32
N VAL A 45 11.25 7.27 1.63
CA VAL A 45 12.30 6.77 0.71
C VAL A 45 11.66 6.22 -0.57
N LEU A 46 10.57 5.46 -0.44
CA LEU A 46 9.83 4.94 -1.59
C LEU A 46 9.16 6.06 -2.40
N ASP A 47 8.66 7.11 -1.76
CA ASP A 47 8.07 8.27 -2.43
C ASP A 47 9.10 9.01 -3.29
N THR A 48 10.28 9.29 -2.75
CA THR A 48 11.37 9.93 -3.52
C THR A 48 11.88 9.00 -4.63
N CYS A 49 12.03 7.70 -4.34
CA CYS A 49 12.41 6.70 -5.33
C CYS A 49 11.42 6.63 -6.51
N GLN A 50 10.11 6.71 -6.23
CA GLN A 50 9.07 6.77 -7.26
C GLN A 50 9.24 8.00 -8.17
N GLN A 51 9.54 9.16 -7.58
CA GLN A 51 9.75 10.39 -8.33
C GLN A 51 10.98 10.29 -9.23
N ASP A 52 12.12 9.84 -8.69
CA ASP A 52 13.35 9.64 -9.47
C ASP A 52 13.15 8.62 -10.60
N MET A 53 12.34 7.60 -10.36
CA MET A 53 11.96 6.62 -11.37
C MET A 53 11.13 7.26 -12.48
N TYR A 54 10.19 8.14 -12.14
CA TYR A 54 9.38 8.85 -13.13
C TYR A 54 10.19 9.83 -13.97
N ASP A 55 11.19 10.46 -13.36
CA ASP A 55 12.12 11.38 -14.01
C ASP A 55 13.27 10.64 -14.73
N GLU A 56 13.30 9.30 -14.65
CA GLU A 56 14.38 8.45 -15.16
C GLU A 56 15.78 8.90 -14.68
N PHE A 57 15.86 9.39 -13.44
CA PHE A 57 17.09 9.87 -12.84
C PHE A 57 17.95 8.70 -12.31
N TRP A 58 18.61 8.01 -13.24
CA TRP A 58 19.39 6.78 -12.97
C TRP A 58 20.46 6.91 -11.89
N GLU A 59 21.10 8.08 -11.79
CA GLU A 59 22.11 8.33 -10.76
C GLU A 59 21.48 8.29 -9.36
N GLY A 60 20.33 8.96 -9.16
CA GLY A 60 19.56 8.88 -7.92
C GLY A 60 19.07 7.46 -7.64
N LEU A 61 18.53 6.80 -8.69
CA LEU A 61 18.02 5.42 -8.58
C LEU A 61 19.06 4.43 -8.03
N SER A 62 20.32 4.58 -8.42
CA SER A 62 21.41 3.70 -7.99
C SER A 62 21.71 3.74 -6.48
N THR A 63 21.24 4.76 -5.77
CA THR A 63 21.50 4.92 -4.33
C THR A 63 20.50 4.16 -3.46
N TYR A 64 19.25 4.00 -3.91
CA TYR A 64 18.18 3.39 -3.12
C TYR A 64 18.41 1.94 -2.72
N PRO A 65 19.00 1.05 -3.56
CA PRO A 65 19.28 -0.33 -3.16
C PRO A 65 20.08 -0.43 -1.85
N SER A 66 21.11 0.40 -1.68
CA SER A 66 21.91 0.43 -0.46
C SER A 66 21.10 0.95 0.73
N VAL A 67 20.39 2.06 0.55
CA VAL A 67 19.56 2.69 1.59
C VAL A 67 18.48 1.71 2.10
N LEU A 68 17.74 1.10 1.18
CA LEU A 68 16.65 0.18 1.50
C LEU A 68 17.14 -1.14 2.13
N ARG A 69 18.29 -1.67 1.69
CA ARG A 69 18.95 -2.81 2.36
C ARG A 69 19.27 -2.52 3.82
N GLY A 70 19.64 -1.27 4.12
CA GLY A 70 19.90 -0.81 5.50
C GLY A 70 18.70 -0.95 6.45
N TYR A 71 17.47 -1.04 5.93
CA TYR A 71 16.27 -1.26 6.74
C TYR A 71 15.93 -2.73 6.97
N ILE A 72 16.48 -3.68 6.19
CA ILE A 72 16.16 -5.12 6.32
C ILE A 72 16.39 -5.64 7.76
N PRO A 73 17.50 -5.33 8.45
CA PRO A 73 17.68 -5.73 9.84
C PRO A 73 16.63 -5.15 10.79
N LEU A 74 16.12 -3.95 10.49
CA LEU A 74 15.09 -3.29 11.29
C LEU A 74 13.75 -4.01 11.21
N PHE A 75 13.36 -4.46 10.01
CA PHE A 75 12.16 -5.29 9.82
C PHE A 75 12.27 -6.62 10.58
N SER A 76 13.43 -7.30 10.49
CA SER A 76 13.65 -8.55 11.22
C SER A 76 13.60 -8.34 12.73
N TYR A 77 14.26 -7.29 13.24
CA TYR A 77 14.24 -6.93 14.65
C TYR A 77 12.83 -6.64 15.16
N TYR A 78 12.04 -5.87 14.41
CA TYR A 78 10.65 -5.60 14.77
C TYR A 78 9.84 -6.88 14.84
N THR A 79 9.91 -7.72 13.81
CA THR A 79 9.18 -8.99 13.74
C THR A 79 9.48 -9.89 14.94
N ASP A 80 10.76 -9.98 15.31
CA ASP A 80 11.20 -10.84 16.40
C ASP A 80 10.83 -10.29 17.78
N SER A 81 10.80 -8.96 17.93
CA SER A 81 10.51 -8.28 19.20
C SER A 81 9.02 -8.07 19.44
N ALA A 82 8.26 -7.81 18.39
CA ALA A 82 6.82 -7.59 18.44
C ALA A 82 6.04 -8.87 18.73
N TYR A 83 6.54 -10.00 18.23
CA TYR A 83 5.91 -11.31 18.32
C TYR A 83 6.92 -12.31 18.88
N PRO A 84 7.22 -12.28 20.19
CA PRO A 84 8.30 -13.07 20.78
C PRO A 84 7.95 -14.55 20.92
N SER A 85 6.66 -14.92 20.95
CA SER A 85 6.25 -16.31 21.13
C SER A 85 6.68 -17.17 19.94
N ARG A 86 7.14 -18.39 20.24
CA ARG A 86 7.54 -19.43 19.28
C ARG A 86 6.73 -20.71 19.45
N GLU A 87 5.63 -20.63 20.18
CA GLU A 87 4.76 -21.78 20.40
C GLU A 87 4.13 -22.20 19.07
N PRO A 88 4.25 -23.48 18.66
CA PRO A 88 3.65 -23.98 17.44
C PRO A 88 2.14 -23.78 17.43
N GLY A 89 1.61 -23.21 16.35
CA GLY A 89 0.18 -22.93 16.16
C GLY A 89 -0.31 -21.64 16.82
N SER A 90 0.56 -20.86 17.47
CA SER A 90 0.19 -19.56 18.04
C SER A 90 -0.08 -18.50 16.95
N ALA A 91 -0.89 -17.50 17.27
CA ALA A 91 -1.11 -16.35 16.39
C ALA A 91 0.20 -15.60 16.09
N ASP A 92 1.09 -15.51 17.09
CA ASP A 92 2.43 -14.92 16.95
C ASP A 92 3.27 -15.65 15.91
N GLU A 93 3.28 -16.99 15.90
CA GLU A 93 4.03 -17.76 14.90
C GLU A 93 3.54 -17.46 13.48
N GLN A 94 2.21 -17.44 13.29
CA GLN A 94 1.60 -17.15 11.98
C GLN A 94 1.92 -15.72 11.52
N LEU A 95 1.84 -14.73 12.41
CA LEU A 95 2.18 -13.34 12.12
C LEU A 95 3.67 -13.17 11.79
N ARG A 96 4.56 -13.83 12.54
CA ARG A 96 5.99 -13.85 12.23
C ARG A 96 6.26 -14.44 10.85
N LEU A 97 5.59 -15.55 10.50
CA LEU A 97 5.76 -16.18 9.21
C LEU A 97 5.32 -15.24 8.08
N ALA A 98 4.16 -14.59 8.23
CA ALA A 98 3.67 -13.59 7.28
C ALA A 98 4.64 -12.40 7.15
N LEU A 99 5.10 -11.83 8.26
CA LEU A 99 6.05 -10.71 8.26
C LEU A 99 7.39 -11.09 7.62
N LYS A 100 7.94 -12.27 7.94
CA LYS A 100 9.17 -12.78 7.32
C LYS A 100 9.00 -13.04 5.83
N TYR A 101 7.84 -13.54 5.42
CA TYR A 101 7.51 -13.71 4.01
C TYR A 101 7.55 -12.37 3.26
N GLU A 102 6.94 -11.32 3.83
CA GLU A 102 6.95 -9.97 3.23
C GLU A 102 8.36 -9.36 3.22
N VAL A 103 9.18 -9.55 4.25
CA VAL A 103 10.60 -9.13 4.24
C VAL A 103 11.38 -9.84 3.14
N GLY A 104 11.17 -11.14 2.97
CA GLY A 104 11.77 -11.92 1.89
C GLY A 104 11.32 -11.44 0.51
N SER A 105 10.04 -11.11 0.36
CA SER A 105 9.47 -10.54 -0.86
C SER A 105 10.09 -9.19 -1.19
N LEU A 106 10.13 -8.27 -0.22
CA LEU A 106 10.77 -6.96 -0.33
C LEU A 106 12.24 -7.09 -0.76
N THR A 107 12.98 -8.01 -0.15
CA THR A 107 14.41 -8.24 -0.47
C THR A 107 14.60 -8.73 -1.90
N ARG A 108 13.75 -9.66 -2.37
CA ARG A 108 13.79 -10.15 -3.76
C ARG A 108 13.46 -9.05 -4.76
N SER A 109 12.39 -8.29 -4.52
CA SER A 109 12.01 -7.18 -5.39
C SER A 109 13.08 -6.09 -5.41
N LEU A 110 13.75 -5.81 -4.27
CA LEU A 110 14.88 -4.88 -4.23
C LEU A 110 16.08 -5.36 -5.06
N HIS A 111 16.34 -6.67 -5.07
CA HIS A 111 17.36 -7.23 -5.96
C HIS A 111 16.96 -7.11 -7.44
N SER A 112 15.70 -7.39 -7.79
CA SER A 112 15.19 -7.18 -9.15
C SER A 112 15.24 -5.71 -9.58
N PHE A 113 15.02 -4.79 -8.64
CA PHE A 113 15.14 -3.35 -8.85
C PHE A 113 16.57 -2.94 -9.20
N ASP A 114 17.55 -3.46 -8.46
CA ASP A 114 18.98 -3.26 -8.70
C ASP A 114 19.39 -3.74 -10.11
N LEU A 115 18.96 -4.96 -10.48
CA LEU A 115 19.18 -5.51 -11.82
C LEU A 115 18.50 -4.67 -12.92
N GLY A 116 17.35 -4.08 -12.63
CA GLY A 116 16.65 -3.17 -13.56
C GLY A 116 17.44 -1.88 -13.79
N ILE A 117 18.06 -1.33 -12.74
CA ILE A 117 18.94 -0.16 -12.82
C ILE A 117 20.19 -0.46 -13.63
N GLU A 118 20.85 -1.59 -13.36
CA GLU A 118 22.05 -2.01 -14.12
C GLU A 118 21.77 -2.12 -15.62
N LYS A 119 20.58 -2.62 -15.98
CA LYS A 119 20.12 -2.73 -17.37
C LYS A 119 19.58 -1.43 -17.95
N ARG A 120 19.40 -0.40 -17.13
CA ARG A 120 18.66 0.83 -17.46
C ARG A 120 17.29 0.56 -18.07
N SER A 121 16.58 -0.43 -17.51
CA SER A 121 15.27 -0.86 -17.97
C SER A 121 14.19 -0.26 -17.08
N ILE A 122 13.59 0.86 -17.50
CA ILE A 122 12.57 1.54 -16.69
C ILE A 122 11.40 0.62 -16.35
N ARG A 123 11.02 -0.24 -17.30
CA ARG A 123 9.95 -1.23 -17.10
C ARG A 123 10.27 -2.24 -16.00
N ASP A 124 11.51 -2.73 -15.94
CA ASP A 124 11.93 -3.67 -14.89
C ASP A 124 12.00 -2.98 -13.53
N VAL A 125 12.45 -1.72 -13.50
CA VAL A 125 12.47 -0.87 -12.32
C VAL A 125 11.05 -0.60 -11.80
N GLU A 126 10.11 -0.21 -12.67
CA GLU A 126 8.70 0.04 -12.31
C GLU A 126 8.02 -1.22 -11.75
N LYS A 127 8.26 -2.38 -12.38
CA LYS A 127 7.76 -3.67 -11.87
C LYS A 127 8.28 -3.96 -10.48
N ALA A 128 9.60 -3.92 -10.32
CA ALA A 128 10.26 -4.26 -9.07
C ALA A 128 9.88 -3.26 -7.96
N PHE A 129 9.74 -1.97 -8.30
CA PHE A 129 9.28 -0.92 -7.40
C PHE A 129 7.86 -1.21 -6.88
N ALA A 130 6.94 -1.61 -7.76
CA ALA A 130 5.57 -1.93 -7.35
C ALA A 130 5.49 -3.18 -6.47
N GLU A 131 6.25 -4.23 -6.79
CA GLU A 131 6.32 -5.44 -5.95
C GLU A 131 6.94 -5.15 -4.57
N MET A 132 7.99 -4.32 -4.54
CA MET A 132 8.62 -3.86 -3.31
C MET A 132 7.66 -3.02 -2.46
N SER A 133 6.97 -2.05 -3.07
CA SER A 133 6.00 -1.19 -2.40
C SER A 133 4.84 -1.99 -1.82
N LEU A 134 4.34 -2.98 -2.57
CA LEU A 134 3.28 -3.87 -2.10
C LEU A 134 3.75 -4.75 -0.93
N SER A 135 4.97 -5.27 -0.98
CA SER A 135 5.53 -6.07 0.12
C SER A 135 5.71 -5.23 1.38
N TYR A 136 6.17 -3.98 1.24
CA TYR A 136 6.26 -3.03 2.34
C TYR A 136 4.88 -2.69 2.94
N ASP A 137 3.89 -2.40 2.11
CA ASP A 137 2.52 -2.10 2.54
C ASP A 137 1.90 -3.27 3.33
N ARG A 138 2.03 -4.49 2.81
CA ARG A 138 1.59 -5.72 3.49
C ARG A 138 2.30 -5.95 4.81
N TYR A 139 3.61 -5.67 4.85
CA TYR A 139 4.37 -5.74 6.09
C TYR A 139 3.81 -4.74 7.13
N LEU A 140 3.57 -3.48 6.73
CA LEU A 140 3.01 -2.49 7.64
C LEU A 140 1.63 -2.92 8.15
N LYS A 141 0.79 -3.46 7.27
CA LYS A 141 -0.54 -3.95 7.63
C LYS A 141 -0.48 -5.11 8.62
N ALA A 142 0.30 -6.14 8.31
CA ALA A 142 0.45 -7.32 9.16
C ALA A 142 1.10 -6.98 10.51
N GLY A 143 2.02 -6.02 10.52
CA GLY A 143 2.69 -5.53 11.73
C GLY A 143 1.87 -4.51 12.51
N ASN A 144 0.65 -4.15 12.07
CA ASN A 144 -0.15 -3.10 12.70
C ASN A 144 0.65 -1.77 12.84
N LEU A 145 1.37 -1.40 11.78
CA LEU A 145 2.30 -0.28 11.74
C LEU A 145 1.74 0.97 11.06
N TYR A 146 0.51 1.02 10.55
CA TYR A 146 -0.02 2.28 9.99
C TYR A 146 -0.13 3.38 11.05
N ALA A 147 0.23 4.60 10.67
CA ALA A 147 0.05 5.79 11.50
C ALA A 147 -1.43 6.17 11.48
N GLY A 148 -2.17 5.59 12.42
CA GLY A 148 -3.62 5.69 12.46
C GLY A 148 -4.27 4.41 11.97
N TYR A 149 -5.13 3.86 12.81
CA TYR A 149 -6.16 2.94 12.35
C TYR A 149 -7.06 3.79 11.43
N ASP A 150 -7.22 3.46 10.15
CA ASP A 150 -8.34 4.00 9.37
C ASP A 150 -9.58 3.33 9.99
N PRO A 151 -10.38 4.02 10.82
CA PRO A 151 -11.56 3.39 11.41
C PRO A 151 -12.52 2.99 10.30
N VAL A 152 -12.46 3.67 9.16
CA VAL A 152 -13.21 3.32 7.97
C VAL A 152 -12.44 2.22 7.22
N THR A 153 -12.64 0.98 7.65
CA THR A 153 -12.17 -0.21 6.93
C THR A 153 -12.75 -0.31 5.52
N SER A 154 -13.82 0.43 5.23
CA SER A 154 -14.43 0.51 3.93
C SER A 154 -15.11 1.87 3.68
N THR A 155 -14.65 2.60 2.67
CA THR A 155 -15.33 3.80 2.17
C THR A 155 -16.61 3.47 1.41
N THR A 156 -16.89 2.19 1.10
CA THR A 156 -18.12 1.77 0.39
C THR A 156 -19.37 2.31 1.06
N VAL A 157 -19.39 2.37 2.40
CA VAL A 157 -20.52 2.89 3.20
C VAL A 157 -20.87 4.34 2.84
N PHE A 158 -19.88 5.16 2.47
CA PHE A 158 -20.11 6.55 2.05
C PHE A 158 -20.72 6.67 0.66
N TYR A 159 -20.56 5.64 -0.16
CA TYR A 159 -21.05 5.58 -1.54
C TYR A 159 -22.27 4.67 -1.68
N GLU A 160 -22.85 4.21 -0.57
CA GLU A 160 -24.06 3.39 -0.58
C GLU A 160 -25.25 4.21 -1.13
N GLY A 161 -25.90 3.67 -2.16
CA GLY A 161 -27.01 4.34 -2.87
C GLY A 161 -26.57 5.50 -3.79
N ILE A 162 -25.27 5.70 -4.01
CA ILE A 162 -24.76 6.50 -5.11
C ILE A 162 -24.56 5.58 -6.31
N GLU A 163 -25.33 5.78 -7.36
CA GLU A 163 -25.11 5.04 -8.62
C GLU A 163 -23.72 5.35 -9.19
N ASP A 164 -23.06 4.32 -9.71
CA ASP A 164 -21.74 4.45 -10.33
C ASP A 164 -21.76 5.40 -11.54
N SER A 165 -22.93 5.59 -12.17
CA SER A 165 -23.19 6.59 -13.22
C SER A 165 -22.87 8.03 -12.81
N ARG A 166 -22.82 8.30 -11.50
CA ARG A 166 -22.51 9.62 -10.94
C ARG A 166 -21.02 9.81 -10.68
N LEU A 167 -20.21 8.76 -10.80
CA LEU A 167 -18.77 8.83 -10.75
C LEU A 167 -18.25 9.15 -12.15
N VAL A 168 -17.38 10.16 -12.26
CA VAL A 168 -16.82 10.58 -13.55
C VAL A 168 -15.49 9.84 -13.75
N TYR A 169 -15.45 8.91 -14.72
CA TYR A 169 -14.25 8.16 -15.09
C TYR A 169 -14.35 7.68 -16.53
N THR A 170 -13.20 7.46 -17.18
CA THR A 170 -13.15 6.81 -18.49
C THR A 170 -13.28 5.29 -18.28
N PRO A 171 -14.26 4.62 -18.91
CA PRO A 171 -14.40 3.16 -18.78
C PRO A 171 -13.24 2.44 -19.47
N LEU A 172 -12.80 1.33 -18.87
CA LEU A 172 -11.69 0.50 -19.37
C LEU A 172 -11.89 -0.05 -20.80
N SER A 173 -13.15 -0.11 -21.26
CA SER A 173 -13.49 -0.52 -22.63
C SER A 173 -13.13 0.52 -23.68
N LEU A 174 -12.99 1.79 -23.29
CA LEU A 174 -12.62 2.89 -24.18
C LEU A 174 -11.12 3.16 -24.12
N GLU A 175 -10.54 3.14 -22.92
CA GLU A 175 -9.14 3.46 -22.71
C GLU A 175 -8.56 2.58 -21.59
N GLN A 176 -7.48 1.88 -21.89
CA GLN A 176 -6.74 1.14 -20.88
C GLN A 176 -5.80 2.09 -20.11
N PRO A 177 -5.70 1.93 -18.78
CA PRO A 177 -4.81 2.74 -17.98
C PRO A 177 -3.35 2.45 -18.33
N ARG A 178 -2.52 3.46 -18.17
CA ARG A 178 -1.06 3.41 -18.26
C ARG A 178 -0.47 3.60 -16.87
N ILE A 179 0.80 3.26 -16.73
CA ILE A 179 1.57 3.63 -15.54
C ILE A 179 1.57 5.15 -15.45
N ARG A 180 1.41 5.69 -14.23
CA ARG A 180 1.27 7.12 -13.89
C ARG A 180 -0.13 7.71 -14.08
N ASP A 181 -1.07 6.99 -14.70
CA ASP A 181 -2.45 7.47 -14.83
C ASP A 181 -3.15 7.53 -13.47
N GLU A 182 -4.02 8.51 -13.32
CA GLU A 182 -4.96 8.58 -12.21
C GLU A 182 -6.12 7.63 -12.45
N VAL A 183 -6.47 6.86 -11.42
CA VAL A 183 -7.57 5.89 -11.46
C VAL A 183 -8.51 6.10 -10.29
N LEU A 184 -9.80 5.88 -10.53
CA LEU A 184 -10.84 5.91 -9.52
C LEU A 184 -11.21 4.47 -9.15
N VAL A 185 -11.15 4.16 -7.85
CA VAL A 185 -11.63 2.88 -7.35
C VAL A 185 -13.15 2.88 -7.32
N ILE A 186 -13.79 2.04 -8.13
CA ILE A 186 -15.27 2.00 -8.24
C ILE A 186 -15.92 0.95 -7.32
N GLN A 187 -15.15 0.01 -6.78
CA GLN A 187 -15.66 -1.09 -5.94
C GLN A 187 -14.67 -1.47 -4.83
N GLY A 188 -15.18 -2.15 -3.81
CA GLY A 188 -14.38 -2.63 -2.67
C GLY A 188 -14.18 -1.59 -1.57
N PRO A 189 -13.33 -1.91 -0.57
CA PRO A 189 -13.15 -1.10 0.63
C PRO A 189 -12.60 0.30 0.36
N ASP A 190 -11.96 0.51 -0.78
CA ASP A 190 -11.41 1.81 -1.18
C ASP A 190 -12.28 2.56 -2.20
N LYS A 191 -13.55 2.16 -2.38
CA LYS A 191 -14.48 2.81 -3.32
C LYS A 191 -14.49 4.34 -3.16
N GLY A 192 -14.36 5.05 -4.28
CA GLY A 192 -14.32 6.49 -4.37
C GLY A 192 -12.97 7.13 -4.03
N LYS A 193 -11.96 6.36 -3.64
CA LYS A 193 -10.58 6.87 -3.57
C LYS A 193 -9.99 6.95 -4.98
N VAL A 194 -9.22 8.01 -5.20
CA VAL A 194 -8.38 8.18 -6.39
C VAL A 194 -6.97 7.70 -6.03
N GLY A 195 -6.27 7.14 -6.99
CA GLY A 195 -4.87 6.79 -6.84
C GLY A 195 -4.13 6.84 -8.16
N GLN A 196 -2.83 6.64 -8.10
CA GLN A 196 -1.96 6.61 -9.28
C GLN A 196 -1.53 5.17 -9.57
N VAL A 197 -1.62 4.76 -10.83
CA VAL A 197 -1.13 3.45 -11.26
C VAL A 197 0.40 3.42 -11.19
N ILE A 198 0.93 2.47 -10.42
CA ILE A 198 2.39 2.25 -10.33
C ILE A 198 2.83 1.00 -11.09
N TRP A 199 1.93 0.06 -11.34
CA TRP A 199 2.21 -1.11 -12.17
C TRP A 199 0.95 -1.75 -12.74
N LEU A 200 1.08 -2.37 -13.91
CA LEU A 200 0.03 -3.12 -14.59
C LEU A 200 0.50 -4.55 -14.81
N GLY A 201 -0.17 -5.48 -14.15
CA GLY A 201 0.11 -6.91 -14.19
C GLY A 201 -0.83 -7.68 -15.12
N LYS A 202 -0.34 -8.84 -15.55
CA LYS A 202 -1.13 -9.87 -16.21
C LYS A 202 -1.27 -11.05 -15.25
N GLN A 203 -2.37 -11.13 -14.49
CA GLN A 203 -2.79 -12.31 -13.75
C GLN A 203 -4.26 -12.63 -14.02
N GLY A 204 -4.52 -13.71 -14.76
CA GLY A 204 -5.85 -14.31 -14.94
C GLY A 204 -5.73 -15.70 -15.59
N PRO A 205 -6.71 -16.61 -15.38
CA PRO A 205 -6.74 -17.94 -15.99
C PRO A 205 -6.91 -17.88 -17.52
N ASP A 206 -7.39 -16.77 -18.06
CA ASP A 206 -7.50 -16.50 -19.50
C ASP A 206 -6.14 -16.05 -20.05
N PHE A 207 -5.22 -17.01 -20.18
CA PHE A 207 -3.90 -16.82 -20.80
C PHE A 207 -3.97 -16.47 -22.30
N ASP A 208 -5.16 -16.54 -22.91
CA ASP A 208 -5.37 -16.44 -24.36
C ASP A 208 -5.62 -15.01 -24.87
N ASP A 209 -5.75 -14.00 -24.00
CA ASP A 209 -5.85 -12.59 -24.43
C ASP A 209 -4.61 -11.77 -24.01
N PRO A 210 -3.54 -11.75 -24.84
CA PRO A 210 -2.30 -11.08 -24.52
C PRO A 210 -2.42 -9.55 -24.35
N GLY A 211 -3.60 -8.95 -24.62
CA GLY A 211 -3.87 -7.52 -24.49
C GLY A 211 -4.63 -7.10 -23.22
N LYS A 212 -5.10 -8.03 -22.38
CA LYS A 212 -5.94 -7.68 -21.24
C LYS A 212 -5.13 -7.52 -19.97
N ILE A 213 -4.98 -6.27 -19.51
CA ILE A 213 -4.53 -5.97 -18.15
C ILE A 213 -5.56 -6.58 -17.20
N THR A 214 -5.10 -7.42 -16.28
CA THR A 214 -5.97 -8.13 -15.34
C THR A 214 -5.74 -7.70 -13.89
N THR A 215 -4.59 -7.08 -13.59
CA THR A 215 -4.31 -6.50 -12.28
C THR A 215 -3.59 -5.16 -12.40
N ALA A 216 -3.87 -4.24 -11.48
CA ALA A 216 -3.17 -2.97 -11.36
C ALA A 216 -2.73 -2.77 -9.91
N THR A 217 -1.48 -2.34 -9.71
CA THR A 217 -1.00 -1.85 -8.43
C THR A 217 -1.15 -0.34 -8.42
N VAL A 218 -1.84 0.19 -7.41
CA VAL A 218 -2.23 1.60 -7.33
C VAL A 218 -1.75 2.17 -6.00
N LYS A 219 -1.08 3.32 -6.05
CA LYS A 219 -0.81 4.14 -4.87
C LYS A 219 -2.00 5.05 -4.63
N LEU A 220 -2.77 4.77 -3.58
CA LEU A 220 -3.95 5.56 -3.26
C LEU A 220 -3.55 6.93 -2.69
N SER A 221 -4.24 7.96 -3.15
CA SER A 221 -4.12 9.29 -2.56
C SER A 221 -4.78 9.31 -1.17
N PRO A 222 -4.22 10.07 -0.20
CA PRO A 222 -4.88 10.31 1.07
C PRO A 222 -6.29 10.86 0.82
N ASN A 223 -7.29 10.36 1.54
CA ASN A 223 -8.66 10.82 1.35
C ASN A 223 -8.79 12.27 1.87
N PRO A 224 -9.08 13.26 1.00
CA PRO A 224 -9.16 14.66 1.41
C PRO A 224 -10.30 14.94 2.42
N ILE A 225 -11.29 14.05 2.49
CA ILE A 225 -12.42 14.15 3.43
C ILE A 225 -12.01 13.68 4.84
N LEU A 226 -10.99 12.81 4.95
CA LEU A 226 -10.52 12.24 6.21
C LEU A 226 -9.24 12.91 6.73
N SER A 227 -8.58 13.74 5.92
CA SER A 227 -7.38 14.50 6.28
C SER A 227 -7.68 15.90 6.85
N GLY A 228 -8.86 16.07 7.47
CA GLY A 228 -9.28 17.30 8.17
C GLY A 228 -8.83 17.34 9.63
#